data_AF-K0R408-F1
#
_entry.id   AF-K0R408-F1
#
_cell.length_a   1.000
_cell.length_b   1.000
_cell.length_c   1.000
_cell.angle_alpha   90.00
_cell.angle_beta   90.00
_cell.angle_gamma   90.00
#
_symmetry.space_group_name_H-M   'P 1'
#
loop_
_entity.id
_entity.type
_entity.pdbx_description
1 polymer ?
#
loop_
_entity_poly.entity_id
_entity_poly.type
_entity_poly.pdbx_seq_one_letter_code
_entity_poly.pdbx_strand_id
1 'polypeptide(L)'
;MIQKRVRKRDAAAINHLAGQYYLGQLGLTKDVPRAIELWIEAAELGSVDAHYKLGDTYYHGDGAQQDKPRGVHHWQEAAMKGDVWSRSCLGLAEYNQGNCKLAVQHWMIAAKMGDEDSLNSIKEMFIDGHATKARYAEALRGYGDAVEEMKSHQREEAKRL
;
A
#
# COMPACT_ATOMS: atom_id res chain seq x y z
N MET A 1 -19.61 15.33 -11.06
CA MET A 1 -19.04 14.57 -12.19
C MET A 1 -17.53 14.49 -12.06
N ILE A 2 -16.94 13.30 -12.26
CA ILE A 2 -15.49 13.05 -12.13
C ILE A 2 -14.64 13.99 -13.00
N GLN A 3 -15.07 14.25 -14.25
CA GLN A 3 -14.36 15.15 -15.17
C GLN A 3 -14.20 16.58 -14.65
N LYS A 4 -15.19 17.09 -13.91
CA LYS A 4 -15.10 18.43 -13.29
C LYS A 4 -14.07 18.47 -12.16
N ARG A 5 -13.89 17.37 -11.43
CA ARG A 5 -12.89 17.24 -10.36
C ARG A 5 -11.49 17.07 -10.97
N VAL A 6 -11.35 16.24 -12.00
CA VAL A 6 -10.10 16.10 -12.77
C VAL A 6 -9.62 17.45 -13.32
N ARG A 7 -10.51 18.23 -13.96
CA ARG A 7 -10.19 19.59 -14.44
C ARG A 7 -9.76 20.56 -13.33
N LYS A 8 -10.11 20.28 -12.07
CA LYS A 8 -9.71 21.05 -10.89
C LYS A 8 -8.46 20.48 -10.20
N ARG A 9 -7.77 19.53 -10.81
CA ARG A 9 -6.58 18.86 -10.27
C ARG A 9 -6.83 18.18 -8.92
N ASP A 10 -7.99 17.56 -8.78
CA ASP A 10 -8.31 16.72 -7.62
C ASP A 10 -7.58 15.37 -7.75
N ALA A 11 -6.61 15.13 -6.87
CA ALA A 11 -5.72 13.97 -6.92
C ALA A 11 -6.48 12.63 -6.86
N ALA A 12 -7.52 12.55 -6.03
CA ALA A 12 -8.34 11.34 -5.90
C ALA A 12 -9.17 11.09 -7.17
N ALA A 13 -9.68 12.15 -7.80
CA ALA A 13 -10.42 12.03 -9.05
C ALA A 13 -9.51 11.62 -10.22
N ILE A 14 -8.28 12.14 -10.28
CA ILE A 14 -7.28 11.75 -11.28
C ILE A 14 -6.85 10.31 -11.07
N ASN A 15 -6.55 9.90 -9.82
CA ASN A 15 -6.25 8.50 -9.48
C ASN A 15 -7.38 7.55 -9.88
N HIS A 16 -8.62 7.93 -9.61
CA HIS A 16 -9.77 7.14 -10.01
C HIS A 16 -9.86 6.98 -11.53
N LEU A 17 -9.70 8.08 -12.28
CA LEU A 17 -9.70 8.05 -13.76
C LEU A 17 -8.55 7.18 -14.31
N ALA A 18 -7.36 7.26 -13.71
CA ALA A 18 -6.23 6.39 -14.06
C ALA A 18 -6.61 4.91 -13.93
N GLY A 19 -7.24 4.52 -12.81
CA GLY A 19 -7.75 3.16 -12.62
C GLY A 19 -8.77 2.73 -13.68
N GLN A 20 -9.61 3.65 -14.17
CA GLN A 20 -10.57 3.34 -15.25
C GLN A 20 -9.86 3.07 -16.58
N TYR A 21 -8.83 3.85 -16.92
CA TYR A 21 -7.98 3.58 -18.09
C TYR A 21 -7.21 2.26 -17.93
N TYR A 22 -6.69 1.97 -16.75
CA TYR A 22 -5.96 0.73 -16.48
C TYR A 22 -6.83 -0.52 -16.66
N LEU A 23 -8.10 -0.45 -16.27
CA LEU A 23 -9.05 -1.57 -16.34
C LEU A 23 -9.87 -1.60 -17.65
N GLY A 24 -9.90 -0.52 -18.43
CA GLY A 24 -10.79 -0.39 -19.59
C GLY A 24 -12.27 -0.36 -19.20
N GLN A 25 -12.61 0.40 -18.16
CA GLN A 25 -13.96 0.48 -17.60
C GLN A 25 -14.70 1.76 -18.01
N LEU A 26 -16.02 1.81 -17.76
CA LEU A 26 -16.89 2.97 -18.05
C LEU A 26 -16.87 3.41 -19.53
N GLY A 27 -16.70 2.46 -20.45
CA GLY A 27 -16.66 2.72 -21.89
C GLY A 27 -15.29 3.24 -22.38
N LEU A 28 -14.26 3.22 -21.55
CA LEU A 28 -12.88 3.50 -21.96
C LEU A 28 -12.21 2.23 -22.48
N THR A 29 -11.43 2.34 -23.55
CA THR A 29 -10.48 1.31 -23.93
C THR A 29 -9.37 1.22 -22.90
N LYS A 30 -8.92 0.01 -22.57
CA LYS A 30 -7.77 -0.19 -21.68
C LYS A 30 -6.53 0.50 -22.26
N ASP A 31 -5.92 1.37 -21.48
CA ASP A 31 -4.72 2.14 -21.83
C ASP A 31 -3.84 2.31 -20.58
N VAL A 32 -2.88 1.39 -20.42
CA VAL A 32 -1.99 1.38 -19.26
C VAL A 32 -0.99 2.55 -19.26
N PRO A 33 -0.32 2.90 -20.39
CA PRO A 33 0.50 4.11 -20.44
C PRO A 33 -0.25 5.36 -19.99
N ARG A 34 -1.51 5.54 -20.45
CA ARG A 34 -2.33 6.66 -20.01
C ARG A 34 -2.67 6.62 -18.52
N ALA A 35 -2.93 5.44 -17.98
CA ALA A 35 -3.14 5.28 -16.55
C ALA A 35 -1.90 5.69 -15.72
N ILE A 36 -0.71 5.30 -16.18
CA ILE A 36 0.56 5.63 -15.51
C ILE A 36 0.78 7.15 -15.50
N GLU A 37 0.56 7.84 -16.62
CA GLU A 37 0.66 9.31 -16.69
C GLU A 37 -0.25 9.99 -15.65
N LEU A 38 -1.50 9.53 -15.57
CA LEU A 38 -2.48 10.08 -14.62
C LEU A 38 -2.12 9.73 -13.18
N TRP A 39 -1.60 8.54 -12.89
CA TRP A 39 -1.11 8.21 -11.56
C TRP A 39 0.10 9.05 -11.15
N ILE A 40 1.03 9.35 -12.07
CA ILE A 40 2.13 10.27 -11.81
C ILE A 40 1.58 11.65 -11.43
N GLU A 41 0.65 12.20 -12.21
CA GLU A 41 0.02 13.49 -11.90
C GLU A 41 -0.69 13.46 -10.54
N ALA A 42 -1.45 12.40 -10.24
CA ALA A 42 -2.13 12.26 -8.96
C ALA A 42 -1.15 12.15 -7.79
N ALA A 43 -0.04 11.43 -7.96
CA ALA A 43 1.01 11.29 -6.95
C ALA A 43 1.70 12.63 -6.66
N GLU A 44 2.02 13.42 -7.70
CA GLU A 44 2.56 14.78 -7.56
C GLU A 44 1.59 15.72 -6.83
N LEU A 45 0.28 15.48 -6.96
CA LEU A 45 -0.77 16.19 -6.23
C LEU A 45 -1.03 15.62 -4.82
N GLY A 46 -0.22 14.65 -4.39
CA GLY A 46 -0.25 14.09 -3.03
C GLY A 46 -1.09 12.84 -2.86
N SER A 47 -1.61 12.22 -3.93
CA SER A 47 -2.37 10.97 -3.84
C SER A 47 -1.49 9.81 -3.38
N VAL A 48 -1.74 9.34 -2.16
CA VAL A 48 -1.07 8.15 -1.58
C VAL A 48 -1.40 6.89 -2.38
N ASP A 49 -2.67 6.70 -2.73
CA ASP A 49 -3.12 5.57 -3.56
C ASP A 49 -2.41 5.52 -4.91
N ALA A 50 -2.14 6.68 -5.51
CA ALA A 50 -1.46 6.74 -6.80
C ALA A 50 0.01 6.31 -6.68
N HIS A 51 0.70 6.71 -5.60
CA HIS A 51 2.02 6.17 -5.29
C HIS A 51 1.97 4.64 -5.11
N TYR A 52 0.99 4.11 -4.37
CA TYR A 52 0.85 2.65 -4.24
C TYR A 52 0.68 1.96 -5.61
N LYS A 53 -0.19 2.49 -6.48
CA LYS A 53 -0.42 1.94 -7.83
C LYS A 53 0.79 2.02 -8.74
N LEU A 54 1.56 3.12 -8.69
CA LEU A 54 2.82 3.24 -9.41
C LEU A 54 3.86 2.26 -8.88
N GLY A 55 3.92 2.07 -7.56
CA GLY A 55 4.78 1.10 -6.92
C GLY A 55 4.55 -0.30 -7.46
N ASP A 56 3.29 -0.72 -7.47
CA ASP A 56 2.85 -2.02 -7.97
C ASP A 56 3.14 -2.19 -9.47
N THR A 57 2.78 -1.19 -10.27
CA THR A 57 2.94 -1.21 -11.73
C THR A 57 4.41 -1.33 -12.13
N TYR A 58 5.30 -0.52 -11.55
CA TYR A 58 6.73 -0.57 -11.89
C TYR A 58 7.41 -1.81 -11.31
N TYR A 59 7.02 -2.27 -10.13
CA TYR A 59 7.63 -3.45 -9.52
C TYR A 59 7.31 -4.74 -10.30
N HIS A 60 6.07 -4.91 -10.76
CA HIS A 60 5.64 -6.10 -11.50
C HIS A 60 5.83 -5.98 -13.01
N GLY A 61 5.91 -4.76 -13.56
CA GLY A 61 5.99 -4.52 -15.00
C GLY A 61 4.64 -4.64 -15.72
N ASP A 62 3.53 -4.39 -15.00
CA ASP A 62 2.19 -4.58 -15.55
C ASP A 62 1.80 -3.47 -16.53
N GLY A 63 2.06 -3.72 -17.81
CA GLY A 63 1.82 -2.75 -18.89
C GLY A 63 2.80 -1.57 -18.91
N ALA A 64 3.91 -1.69 -18.16
CA ALA A 64 5.09 -0.84 -18.21
C ALA A 64 6.35 -1.71 -18.27
N GLN A 65 7.49 -1.13 -18.65
CA GLN A 65 8.75 -1.81 -18.43
C GLN A 65 8.98 -1.95 -16.91
N GLN A 66 9.30 -3.18 -16.47
CA GLN A 66 9.61 -3.44 -15.06
C GLN A 66 10.81 -2.61 -14.62
N ASP A 67 10.63 -1.92 -13.49
CA ASP A 67 11.64 -1.10 -12.81
C ASP A 67 11.40 -1.22 -11.30
N LYS A 68 11.94 -2.29 -10.71
CA LYS A 68 11.75 -2.58 -9.28
C LYS A 68 12.25 -1.44 -8.36
N PRO A 69 13.43 -0.84 -8.58
CA PRO A 69 13.86 0.31 -7.78
C PRO A 69 12.86 1.47 -7.81
N ARG A 70 12.31 1.80 -8.98
CA ARG A 70 11.29 2.85 -9.10
C ARG A 70 9.98 2.46 -8.40
N GLY A 71 9.57 1.20 -8.52
CA GLY A 71 8.41 0.68 -7.80
C GLY A 71 8.56 0.79 -6.27
N VAL A 72 9.70 0.34 -5.75
CA VAL A 72 10.05 0.46 -4.33
C VAL A 72 10.05 1.93 -3.87
N HIS A 73 10.59 2.85 -4.68
CA HIS A 73 10.57 4.27 -4.36
C HIS A 73 9.14 4.82 -4.18
N HIS A 74 8.21 4.49 -5.08
CA HIS A 74 6.83 4.92 -4.94
C HIS A 74 6.13 4.29 -3.71
N TRP A 75 6.39 3.01 -3.42
CA TRP A 75 5.89 2.40 -2.17
C TRP A 75 6.48 3.05 -0.91
N GLN A 76 7.75 3.47 -0.91
CA GLN A 76 8.34 4.22 0.19
C GLN A 76 7.60 5.54 0.44
N GLU A 77 7.34 6.30 -0.63
CA GLU A 77 6.60 7.57 -0.54
C GLU A 77 5.18 7.38 0.05
N ALA A 78 4.46 6.34 -0.38
CA ALA A 78 3.13 6.03 0.16
C ALA A 78 3.21 5.54 1.61
N ALA A 79 4.15 4.65 1.93
CA ALA A 79 4.34 4.09 3.26
C ALA A 79 4.75 5.15 4.28
N MET A 80 5.51 6.17 3.88
CA MET A 80 5.85 7.34 4.72
C MET A 80 4.62 8.18 5.07
N LYS A 81 3.59 8.17 4.22
CA LYS A 81 2.30 8.84 4.45
C LYS A 81 1.28 7.95 5.16
N GLY A 82 1.69 6.78 5.63
CA GLY A 82 0.84 5.86 6.38
C GLY A 82 0.08 4.83 5.53
N ASP A 83 0.45 4.63 4.27
CA ASP A 83 -0.13 3.53 3.49
C ASP A 83 0.37 2.18 3.99
N VAL A 84 -0.56 1.40 4.54
CA VAL A 84 -0.27 0.10 5.14
C VAL A 84 0.14 -0.90 4.07
N TRP A 85 -0.57 -0.94 2.94
CA TRP A 85 -0.28 -1.91 1.87
C TRP A 85 1.10 -1.69 1.24
N SER A 86 1.48 -0.43 0.99
CA SER A 86 2.83 -0.11 0.51
C SER A 86 3.89 -0.51 1.53
N ARG A 87 3.63 -0.35 2.83
CA ARG A 87 4.54 -0.83 3.88
C ARG A 87 4.70 -2.35 3.83
N SER A 88 3.61 -3.10 3.63
CA SER A 88 3.63 -4.56 3.46
C SER A 88 4.36 -5.00 2.19
N CYS A 89 4.15 -4.29 1.07
CA CYS A 89 4.86 -4.52 -0.20
C CYS A 89 6.37 -4.30 -0.08
N LEU A 90 6.82 -3.29 0.69
CA LEU A 90 8.24 -3.11 1.00
C LEU A 90 8.80 -4.31 1.77
N GLY A 91 8.03 -4.86 2.73
CA GLY A 91 8.42 -6.07 3.44
C GLY A 91 8.64 -7.26 2.50
N LEU A 92 7.70 -7.47 1.58
CA LEU A 92 7.80 -8.50 0.55
C LEU A 92 9.01 -8.27 -0.38
N ALA A 93 9.23 -7.02 -0.82
CA ALA A 93 10.34 -6.67 -1.69
C ALA A 93 11.71 -6.95 -1.04
N GLU A 94 11.84 -6.70 0.26
CA GLU A 94 13.05 -6.99 1.04
C GLU A 94 13.24 -8.49 1.27
N TYR A 95 12.15 -9.22 1.55
CA TYR A 95 12.17 -10.67 1.67
C TYR A 95 12.65 -11.33 0.37
N ASN A 96 12.13 -10.88 -0.78
CA ASN A 96 12.53 -11.38 -2.10
C ASN A 96 14.01 -11.11 -2.43
N GLN A 97 14.63 -10.11 -1.78
CA GLN A 97 16.07 -9.82 -1.88
C GLN A 97 16.91 -10.59 -0.85
N GLY A 98 16.28 -11.40 0.01
CA GLY A 98 16.93 -12.13 1.10
C GLY A 98 17.12 -11.31 2.38
N ASN A 99 16.67 -10.05 2.42
CA ASN A 99 16.82 -9.13 3.53
C ASN A 99 15.77 -9.39 4.63
N CYS A 100 15.75 -10.61 5.16
CA CYS A 100 14.76 -11.10 6.12
C CYS A 100 14.57 -10.17 7.34
N LYS A 101 15.66 -9.58 7.85
CA LYS A 101 15.59 -8.66 9.00
C LYS A 101 14.78 -7.41 8.69
N LEU A 102 14.99 -6.84 7.50
CA LEU A 102 14.34 -5.61 7.04
C LEU A 102 12.89 -5.90 6.61
N ALA A 103 12.65 -7.04 5.97
CA ALA A 103 11.30 -7.54 5.69
C ALA A 103 10.43 -7.57 6.96
N VAL A 104 10.92 -8.22 8.02
CA VAL A 104 10.20 -8.28 9.31
C VAL A 104 10.07 -6.89 9.93
N GLN A 105 10.98 -5.92 9.69
CA GLN A 105 10.79 -4.55 10.18
C GLN A 105 9.62 -3.85 9.48
N HIS A 106 9.53 -3.97 8.15
CA HIS A 106 8.41 -3.42 7.39
C HIS A 106 7.07 -4.04 7.82
N TRP A 107 6.99 -5.36 7.86
CA TRP A 107 5.79 -6.07 8.30
C TRP A 107 5.42 -5.75 9.75
N MET A 108 6.40 -5.54 10.64
CA MET A 108 6.11 -5.15 12.03
C MET A 108 5.38 -3.80 12.11
N ILE A 109 5.74 -2.85 11.24
CA ILE A 109 5.07 -1.55 11.17
C ILE A 109 3.66 -1.74 10.62
N ALA A 110 3.49 -2.47 9.52
CA ALA A 110 2.18 -2.73 8.92
C ALA A 110 1.23 -3.49 9.87
N ALA A 111 1.72 -4.52 10.56
CA ALA A 111 0.94 -5.26 11.56
C ALA A 111 0.48 -4.35 12.71
N LYS A 112 1.34 -3.43 13.18
CA LYS A 112 0.97 -2.40 14.17
C LYS A 112 -0.04 -1.37 13.66
N MET A 113 -0.30 -1.33 12.35
CA MET A 113 -1.34 -0.53 11.73
C MET A 113 -2.59 -1.36 11.39
N GLY A 114 -2.65 -2.61 11.85
CA GLY A 114 -3.80 -3.50 11.65
C GLY A 114 -3.72 -4.39 10.41
N ASP A 115 -2.55 -4.54 9.77
CA ASP A 115 -2.39 -5.45 8.63
C ASP A 115 -2.23 -6.92 9.08
N GLU A 116 -3.25 -7.73 8.85
CA GLU A 116 -3.23 -9.15 9.20
C GLU A 116 -2.24 -9.94 8.34
N ASP A 117 -2.12 -9.60 7.05
CA ASP A 117 -1.20 -10.28 6.13
C ASP A 117 0.25 -10.13 6.59
N SER A 118 0.67 -8.91 6.97
CA SER A 118 2.00 -8.69 7.55
C SER A 118 2.22 -9.45 8.86
N LEU A 119 1.19 -9.57 9.72
CA LEU A 119 1.29 -10.38 10.92
C LEU A 119 1.51 -11.86 10.58
N ASN A 120 0.82 -12.38 9.58
CA ASN A 120 0.98 -13.74 9.08
C ASN A 120 2.38 -13.94 8.47
N SER A 121 2.89 -12.99 7.69
CA SER A 121 4.28 -13.06 7.19
C SER A 121 5.29 -13.11 8.33
N ILE A 122 5.11 -12.33 9.42
CA ILE A 122 6.01 -12.41 10.58
C ILE A 122 5.92 -13.78 11.28
N LYS A 123 4.74 -14.38 11.33
CA LYS A 123 4.54 -15.74 11.86
C LYS A 123 5.31 -16.77 11.04
N GLU A 124 5.25 -16.69 9.72
CA GLU A 124 6.02 -17.55 8.80
C GLU A 124 7.53 -17.37 9.03
N MET A 125 8.01 -16.12 9.10
CA MET A 125 9.41 -15.84 9.41
C MET A 125 9.86 -16.40 10.75
N PHE A 126 8.96 -16.47 11.74
CA PHE A 126 9.27 -17.11 13.03
C PHE A 126 9.38 -18.63 12.92
N ILE A 127 8.46 -19.27 12.19
CA ILE A 127 8.48 -20.73 11.93
C ILE A 127 9.77 -21.11 11.21
N ASP A 128 10.19 -20.32 10.23
CA ASP A 128 11.39 -20.56 9.43
C ASP A 128 12.69 -20.17 10.18
N GLY A 129 12.60 -19.66 11.41
CA GLY A 129 13.74 -19.29 12.25
C GLY A 129 14.39 -17.95 11.88
N HIS A 130 13.80 -17.18 10.97
CA HIS A 130 14.26 -15.86 10.56
C HIS A 130 13.78 -14.72 11.48
N ALA A 131 12.74 -14.96 12.29
CA ALA A 131 12.27 -14.06 13.34
C ALA A 131 12.29 -14.73 14.71
N THR A 132 12.43 -13.95 15.78
CA THR A 132 12.40 -14.47 17.15
C THR A 132 10.97 -14.56 17.67
N LYS A 133 10.74 -15.45 18.64
CA LYS A 133 9.46 -15.53 19.37
C LYS A 133 9.06 -14.17 19.97
N ALA A 134 10.03 -13.40 20.44
CA ALA A 134 9.80 -12.05 20.98
C ALA A 134 9.26 -11.09 19.91
N ARG A 135 9.83 -11.10 18.70
CA ARG A 135 9.35 -10.27 17.59
C ARG A 135 7.93 -10.67 17.17
N TYR A 136 7.64 -11.96 17.06
CA TYR A 136 6.29 -12.40 16.73
C TYR A 136 5.26 -12.02 17.82
N ALA A 137 5.61 -12.19 19.09
CA ALA A 137 4.75 -11.76 20.20
C ALA A 137 4.52 -10.23 20.21
N GLU A 138 5.53 -9.45 19.81
CA GLU A 138 5.38 -8.00 19.65
C GLU A 138 4.44 -7.64 18.49
N ALA A 139 4.55 -8.33 17.35
CA ALA A 139 3.64 -8.16 16.21
C ALA A 139 2.19 -8.42 16.61
N LEU A 140 1.94 -9.54 17.31
CA LEU A 140 0.60 -9.92 17.79
C LEU A 140 0.00 -8.87 18.71
N ARG A 141 0.78 -8.35 19.66
CA ARG A 141 0.31 -7.27 20.55
C ARG A 141 -0.03 -6.01 19.77
N GLY A 142 0.88 -5.56 18.91
CA GLY A 142 0.67 -4.35 18.12
C GLY A 142 -0.56 -4.43 17.21
N TYR A 143 -0.79 -5.57 16.57
CA TYR A 143 -1.99 -5.82 15.79
C TYR A 143 -3.26 -5.80 16.66
N GLY A 144 -3.22 -6.46 17.82
CA GLY A 144 -4.31 -6.46 18.78
C GLY A 144 -4.69 -5.04 19.24
N ASP A 145 -3.69 -4.22 19.57
CA ASP A 145 -3.88 -2.83 19.97
C ASP A 145 -4.56 -2.03 18.84
N ALA A 146 -4.09 -2.17 17.59
CA ALA A 146 -4.69 -1.50 16.43
C ALA A 146 -6.16 -1.90 16.21
N VAL A 147 -6.48 -3.19 16.30
CA VAL A 147 -7.85 -3.71 16.15
C VAL A 147 -8.77 -3.19 17.25
N GLU A 148 -8.29 -3.11 18.50
CA GLU A 148 -9.08 -2.58 19.61
C GLU A 148 -9.31 -1.07 19.51
N GLU A 149 -8.30 -0.29 19.08
CA GLU A 149 -8.46 1.14 18.82
C GLU A 149 -9.52 1.41 17.75
N MET A 150 -9.52 0.65 16.65
CA MET A 150 -10.52 0.77 15.59
C MET A 150 -11.95 0.51 16.08
N LYS A 151 -12.15 -0.53 16.91
CA LYS A 151 -13.46 -0.84 17.52
C LYS A 151 -13.91 0.27 18.46
N SER A 152 -12.99 0.81 19.26
CA SER A 152 -13.27 1.89 20.19
C SER A 152 -13.72 3.15 19.46
N HIS A 153 -13.03 3.53 18.38
CA HIS A 153 -13.39 4.69 17.58
C HIS A 153 -14.78 4.55 16.94
N GLN A 154 -15.04 3.43 16.26
CA GLN A 154 -16.36 3.15 15.68
C GLN A 154 -17.47 3.15 16.74
N ARG A 155 -17.19 2.62 17.93
CA ARG A 155 -18.14 2.61 19.06
C ARG A 155 -18.41 4.01 19.60
N GLU A 156 -17.41 4.88 19.67
CA GLU A 156 -17.58 6.26 20.13
C GLU A 156 -18.26 7.15 19.07
N GLU A 157 -17.98 6.95 17.78
CA GLU A 157 -18.69 7.63 16.69
C GLU A 157 -20.16 7.19 16.61
N ALA A 158 -20.46 5.90 16.76
CA ALA A 158 -21.82 5.39 16.76
C ALA A 158 -22.67 5.88 17.94
N LYS A 159 -22.06 6.29 19.07
CA LYS A 159 -22.76 6.91 20.21
C LYS A 159 -23.04 8.40 20.02
N ARG A 160 -22.37 9.04 19.07
CA ARG A 160 -22.50 10.49 18.78
C ARG A 160 -23.53 10.80 17.69
N LEU A 161 -24.10 9.77 17.06
CA LEU A 161 -25.20 9.83 16.08
C LEU A 161 -26.53 9.52 16.77
#